data_AF-A0A5C9EEP5-F1
#
_entry.id   AF-A0A5C9EEP5-F1
#
_cell.length_a   1.000
_cell.length_b   1.000
_cell.length_c   1.000
_cell.angle_alpha   90.00
_cell.angle_beta   90.00
_cell.angle_gamma   90.00
#
_symmetry.space_group_name_H-M   'P 1'
#
loop_
_entity.id
_entity.type
_entity.pdbx_description
1 polymer ?
#
loop_
_entity_poly.entity_id
_entity_poly.type
_entity_poly.pdbx_seq_one_letter_code
_entity_poly.pdbx_strand_id
1 'polypeptide(L)'
;MIPKNIIDTLIKISLLFSLKEILIKYTLKISRLGIKIALSNIEFINGLFSLIFVAISLTVGIRMAFKYFKFNDKNLIYMGVGWIGITSPWWPSTTSFIYTLITGTGLNEFLYFSISMPLTPWFMVIFVLGITNLIQTKHQKIILPAYIILGILFEAFYLYSLFTNPSNIGTLESQIDVRYTGFTMIYLIINLFTILTLGIYFGKESLKATNPEINLKGKFLIVAFLFYFIGGFLDSSLPLNIVTLSLTRIILILGSFFFYNGFILPEWIKNRFIK
;
A
#
# COMPACT_ATOMS: atom_id res chain seq x y z
N MET A 1 25.30 22.21 18.30
CA MET A 1 24.73 22.66 17.01
C MET A 1 23.76 21.58 16.53
N ILE A 2 22.46 21.85 16.43
CA ILE A 2 21.48 20.85 15.98
C ILE A 2 21.66 20.65 14.47
N PRO A 3 21.85 19.41 13.98
CA PRO A 3 21.98 19.12 12.56
C PRO A 3 20.79 19.66 11.74
N LYS A 4 21.06 20.35 10.62
CA LYS A 4 20.03 21.01 9.77
C LYS A 4 18.93 20.05 9.31
N ASN A 5 19.27 18.79 9.09
CA ASN A 5 18.32 17.71 8.77
C ASN A 5 17.34 17.37 9.91
N ILE A 6 17.73 17.55 11.17
CA ILE A 6 16.80 17.39 12.31
C ILE A 6 15.81 18.56 12.36
N ILE A 7 16.28 19.78 12.07
CA ILE A 7 15.41 20.97 11.99
C ILE A 7 14.42 20.83 10.84
N ASP A 8 14.85 20.38 9.66
CA ASP A 8 13.95 20.14 8.52
C ASP A 8 12.92 19.04 8.80
N THR A 9 13.30 18.03 9.59
CA THR A 9 12.39 16.95 10.01
C THR A 9 11.38 17.45 11.04
N LEU A 10 11.79 18.27 12.00
CA LEU A 10 10.91 18.90 12.97
C LEU A 10 9.94 19.90 12.32
N ILE A 11 10.37 20.63 11.29
CA ILE A 11 9.50 21.51 10.50
C ILE A 11 8.44 20.69 9.75
N LYS A 12 8.81 19.55 9.15
CA LYS A 12 7.84 18.62 8.52
C LYS A 12 6.85 18.02 9.53
N ILE A 13 7.29 17.74 10.75
CA ILE A 13 6.40 17.29 11.84
C ILE A 13 5.49 18.44 12.30
N SER A 14 5.97 19.69 12.37
CA SER A 14 5.13 20.86 12.67
C SER A 14 4.08 21.11 11.59
N LEU A 15 4.39 20.82 10.32
CA LEU A 15 3.43 20.86 9.20
C LEU A 15 2.33 19.80 9.34
N LEU A 16 2.62 18.63 9.93
CA LEU A 16 1.61 17.63 10.29
C LEU A 16 0.68 18.13 11.41
N PHE A 17 1.18 18.90 12.38
CA PHE A 17 0.34 19.55 13.39
C PHE A 17 -0.50 20.70 12.81
N SER A 18 0.07 21.48 11.88
CA SER A 18 -0.66 22.48 11.09
C SER A 18 -1.79 21.84 10.27
N LEU A 19 -1.58 20.63 9.72
CA LEU A 19 -2.62 19.86 9.04
C LEU A 19 -3.79 19.55 9.97
N LYS A 20 -3.55 19.22 11.24
CA LYS A 20 -4.61 19.01 12.23
C LYS A 20 -5.43 20.28 12.46
N GLU A 21 -4.79 21.44 12.61
CA GLU A 21 -5.51 22.71 12.80
C GLU A 21 -6.29 23.15 11.56
N ILE A 22 -5.69 22.99 10.38
CA ILE A 22 -6.38 23.23 9.09
C ILE A 22 -7.59 22.31 9.00
N LEU A 23 -7.43 21.01 9.28
CA LEU A 23 -8.52 20.06 9.22
C LEU A 23 -9.62 20.40 10.23
N ILE A 24 -9.30 20.70 11.50
CA ILE A 24 -10.28 21.15 12.51
C ILE A 24 -11.03 22.40 12.04
N LYS A 25 -10.32 23.37 11.47
CA LYS A 25 -10.92 24.59 10.93
C LYS A 25 -11.87 24.30 9.76
N TYR A 26 -11.53 23.34 8.91
CA TYR A 26 -12.41 22.86 7.83
C TYR A 26 -13.60 22.07 8.38
N THR A 27 -13.42 21.19 9.36
CA THR A 27 -14.48 20.45 10.06
C THR A 27 -15.51 21.42 10.65
N LEU A 28 -15.05 22.49 11.31
CA LEU A 28 -15.90 23.56 11.85
C LEU A 28 -16.57 24.42 10.77
N LYS A 29 -15.92 24.60 9.62
CA LYS A 29 -16.51 25.32 8.48
C LYS A 29 -17.60 24.49 7.80
N ILE A 30 -17.40 23.17 7.67
CA ILE A 30 -18.35 22.23 7.10
C ILE A 30 -19.55 22.03 8.03
N SER A 31 -19.34 21.95 9.35
CA SER A 31 -20.46 21.88 10.31
C SER A 31 -21.34 23.13 10.28
N ARG A 32 -20.75 24.32 10.01
CA ARG A 32 -21.50 25.57 9.78
C ARG A 32 -22.30 25.58 8.48
N LEU A 33 -21.96 24.73 7.50
CA LEU A 33 -22.73 24.55 6.26
C LEU A 33 -23.92 23.59 6.45
N GLY A 34 -24.19 23.14 7.68
CA GLY A 34 -25.28 22.19 7.97
C GLY A 34 -24.97 20.75 7.54
N ILE A 35 -23.78 20.49 7.00
CA ILE A 35 -23.30 19.16 6.67
C ILE A 35 -22.79 18.53 7.98
N LYS A 36 -23.60 17.67 8.58
CA LYS A 36 -23.15 16.83 9.70
C LYS A 36 -22.09 15.88 9.17
N ILE A 37 -20.86 16.05 9.61
CA ILE A 37 -19.77 15.12 9.30
C ILE A 37 -20.13 13.80 9.98
N ALA A 38 -20.41 12.78 9.17
CA ALA A 38 -20.82 11.47 9.64
C ALA A 38 -19.66 10.61 10.17
N LEU A 39 -18.41 11.09 10.06
CA LEU A 39 -17.22 10.37 10.50
C LEU A 39 -17.00 10.54 12.01
N SER A 40 -16.90 9.43 12.71
CA SER A 40 -16.31 9.37 14.04
C SER A 40 -14.84 9.79 13.99
N ASN A 41 -14.27 10.18 15.14
CA ASN A 41 -12.83 10.48 15.25
C ASN A 41 -11.95 9.32 14.79
N ILE A 42 -12.42 8.08 15.01
CA ILE A 42 -11.72 6.85 14.61
C ILE A 42 -11.69 6.74 13.10
N GLU A 43 -12.83 6.90 12.44
CA GLU A 43 -12.92 6.86 10.99
C GLU A 43 -12.10 8.00 10.37
N PHE A 44 -12.11 9.20 10.96
CA PHE A 44 -11.31 10.30 10.46
C PHE A 44 -9.79 9.98 10.47
N ILE A 45 -9.28 9.43 11.58
CA ILE A 45 -7.86 9.06 11.70
C ILE A 45 -7.51 7.93 10.72
N ASN A 46 -8.35 6.91 10.63
CA ASN A 46 -8.12 5.79 9.71
C ASN A 46 -8.12 6.28 8.25
N GLY A 47 -9.13 7.04 7.86
CA GLY A 47 -9.22 7.60 6.50
C GLY A 47 -8.01 8.47 6.15
N LEU A 48 -7.53 9.28 7.10
CA LEU A 48 -6.31 10.08 6.93
C LEU A 48 -5.06 9.22 6.75
N PHE A 49 -4.88 8.17 7.57
CA PHE A 49 -3.73 7.28 7.44
C PHE A 49 -3.78 6.42 6.17
N SER A 50 -4.96 5.94 5.77
CA SER A 50 -5.17 5.28 4.49
C SER A 50 -4.79 6.21 3.33
N LEU A 51 -5.23 7.48 3.36
CA LEU A 51 -4.87 8.48 2.36
C LEU A 51 -3.36 8.71 2.28
N ILE A 52 -2.69 8.87 3.43
CA ILE A 52 -1.24 9.06 3.48
C ILE A 52 -0.52 7.84 2.89
N PHE A 53 -0.92 6.63 3.29
CA PHE A 53 -0.34 5.39 2.80
C PHE A 53 -0.50 5.27 1.27
N VAL A 54 -1.72 5.44 0.75
CA VAL A 54 -2.00 5.34 -0.69
C VAL A 54 -1.26 6.44 -1.47
N ALA A 55 -1.22 7.68 -0.98
CA ALA A 55 -0.49 8.76 -1.63
C ALA A 55 1.02 8.50 -1.71
N ILE A 56 1.63 7.98 -0.63
CA ILE A 56 3.04 7.57 -0.64
C ILE A 56 3.23 6.43 -1.63
N SER A 57 2.42 5.38 -1.59
CA SER A 57 2.56 4.21 -2.45
C SER A 57 2.43 4.56 -3.94
N LEU A 58 1.47 5.41 -4.29
CA LEU A 58 1.34 5.97 -5.64
C LEU A 58 2.59 6.75 -6.04
N THR A 59 3.06 7.67 -5.18
CA THR A 59 4.27 8.46 -5.46
C THR A 59 5.49 7.57 -5.67
N VAL A 60 5.69 6.55 -4.85
CA VAL A 60 6.80 5.60 -4.94
C VAL A 60 6.72 4.81 -6.24
N GLY A 61 5.57 4.19 -6.52
CA GLY A 61 5.40 3.36 -7.72
C GLY A 61 5.48 4.16 -9.00
N ILE A 62 4.92 5.38 -9.04
CA ILE A 62 5.02 6.29 -10.18
C ILE A 62 6.49 6.68 -10.41
N ARG A 63 7.23 7.07 -9.35
CA ARG A 63 8.66 7.42 -9.48
C ARG A 63 9.50 6.24 -9.95
N MET A 64 9.19 5.02 -9.51
CA MET A 64 9.85 3.80 -9.99
C MET A 64 9.56 3.58 -11.47
N ALA A 65 8.29 3.65 -11.89
CA ALA A 65 7.91 3.48 -13.28
C ALA A 65 8.56 4.53 -14.19
N PHE A 66 8.59 5.82 -13.78
CA PHE A 66 9.23 6.88 -14.57
C PHE A 66 10.75 6.70 -14.74
N LYS A 67 11.44 5.99 -13.84
CA LYS A 67 12.86 5.66 -14.04
C LYS A 67 13.09 4.79 -15.29
N TYR A 68 12.06 4.12 -15.81
CA TYR A 68 12.13 3.43 -17.11
C TYR A 68 12.66 4.34 -18.21
N PHE A 69 12.17 5.58 -18.33
CA PHE A 69 12.59 6.48 -19.41
C PHE A 69 14.06 6.88 -19.33
N LYS A 70 14.68 6.75 -18.15
CA LYS A 70 16.11 6.99 -17.94
C LYS A 70 16.97 5.76 -18.21
N PHE A 71 16.52 4.58 -17.80
CA PHE A 71 17.34 3.35 -17.81
C PHE A 71 16.93 2.33 -18.88
N ASN A 72 15.80 2.53 -19.56
CA ASN A 72 15.18 1.60 -20.51
C ASN A 72 14.97 0.17 -19.96
N ASP A 73 14.81 0.02 -18.64
CA ASP A 73 14.58 -1.26 -17.98
C ASP A 73 13.10 -1.45 -17.66
N LYS A 74 12.42 -2.33 -18.41
CA LYS A 74 10.98 -2.62 -18.25
C LYS A 74 10.62 -3.15 -16.87
N ASN A 75 11.57 -3.76 -16.15
CA ASN A 75 11.31 -4.22 -14.79
C ASN A 75 10.96 -3.08 -13.84
N LEU A 76 11.44 -1.86 -14.11
CA LEU A 76 11.07 -0.68 -13.32
C LEU A 76 9.58 -0.32 -13.48
N ILE A 77 9.01 -0.51 -14.67
CA ILE A 77 7.56 -0.38 -14.89
C ILE A 77 6.82 -1.48 -14.14
N TYR A 78 7.26 -2.74 -14.28
CA TYR A 78 6.60 -3.87 -13.61
C TYR A 78 6.59 -3.70 -12.09
N MET A 79 7.73 -3.31 -11.51
CA MET A 79 7.80 -3.06 -10.07
C MET A 79 7.00 -1.84 -9.64
N GLY A 80 7.02 -0.75 -10.42
CA GLY A 80 6.25 0.47 -10.10
C GLY A 80 4.73 0.25 -10.16
N VAL A 81 4.23 -0.31 -11.26
CA VAL A 81 2.81 -0.62 -11.47
C VAL A 81 2.35 -1.74 -10.54
N GLY A 82 3.16 -2.79 -10.39
CA GLY A 82 2.89 -3.86 -9.44
C GLY A 82 2.79 -3.35 -8.01
N TRP A 83 3.68 -2.45 -7.58
CA TRP A 83 3.61 -1.83 -6.25
C TRP A 83 2.33 -1.00 -6.06
N ILE A 84 1.99 -0.13 -7.02
CA ILE A 84 0.75 0.66 -6.99
C ILE A 84 -0.43 -0.26 -6.74
N GLY A 85 -0.54 -1.29 -7.57
CA GLY A 85 -1.67 -2.20 -7.54
C GLY A 85 -1.72 -3.15 -6.36
N ILE A 86 -0.57 -3.55 -5.81
CA ILE A 86 -0.51 -4.32 -4.56
C ILE A 86 -1.13 -3.54 -3.40
N THR A 87 -1.07 -2.21 -3.44
CA THR A 87 -1.70 -1.34 -2.45
C THR A 87 -3.18 -1.04 -2.73
N SER A 88 -3.78 -1.62 -3.77
CA SER A 88 -5.20 -1.42 -4.11
C SER A 88 -6.19 -1.82 -3.01
N PRO A 89 -5.94 -2.81 -2.11
CA PRO A 89 -6.90 -3.14 -1.05
C PRO A 89 -7.24 -1.96 -0.14
N TRP A 90 -6.38 -0.93 -0.08
CA TRP A 90 -6.55 0.29 0.72
C TRP A 90 -7.09 1.50 -0.07
N TRP A 91 -7.25 1.39 -1.40
CA TRP A 91 -7.81 2.45 -2.22
C TRP A 91 -9.28 2.76 -1.89
N PRO A 92 -10.16 1.78 -1.58
CA PRO A 92 -11.53 2.08 -1.19
C PRO A 92 -11.64 2.90 0.08
N SER A 93 -10.84 2.57 1.09
CA SER A 93 -10.82 3.32 2.36
C SER A 93 -10.47 4.80 2.11
N THR A 94 -9.46 5.03 1.27
CA THR A 94 -9.04 6.38 0.86
C THR A 94 -10.12 7.10 0.07
N THR A 95 -10.70 6.43 -0.93
CA THR A 95 -11.74 7.00 -1.80
C THR A 95 -13.01 7.30 -1.02
N SER A 96 -13.44 6.37 -0.17
CA SER A 96 -14.62 6.54 0.68
C SER A 96 -14.43 7.63 1.71
N PHE A 97 -13.23 7.77 2.28
CA PHE A 97 -12.91 8.88 3.17
C PHE A 97 -13.04 10.24 2.47
N ILE A 98 -12.43 10.39 1.28
CA ILE A 98 -12.55 11.62 0.49
C ILE A 98 -14.02 11.88 0.11
N TYR A 99 -14.74 10.86 -0.35
CA TYR A 99 -16.14 10.95 -0.72
C TYR A 99 -16.98 11.44 0.47
N THR A 100 -16.80 10.83 1.65
CA THR A 100 -17.52 11.20 2.87
C THR A 100 -17.24 12.63 3.32
N LEU A 101 -16.00 13.13 3.16
CA LEU A 101 -15.68 14.52 3.47
C LEU A 101 -16.42 15.53 2.56
N ILE A 102 -16.75 15.13 1.34
CA ILE A 102 -17.43 15.97 0.34
C ILE A 102 -18.95 15.88 0.48
N THR A 103 -19.48 14.67 0.63
CA THR A 103 -20.92 14.40 0.57
C THR A 103 -21.58 14.27 1.95
N GLY A 104 -20.80 14.03 3.00
CA GLY A 104 -21.30 13.66 4.33
C GLY A 104 -21.77 12.20 4.44
N THR A 105 -21.61 11.39 3.40
CA THR A 105 -22.02 9.97 3.38
C THR A 105 -20.90 9.07 2.85
N GLY A 106 -20.80 7.85 3.38
CA GLY A 106 -19.87 6.84 2.86
C GLY A 106 -20.27 6.31 1.49
N LEU A 107 -19.32 5.67 0.79
CA LEU A 107 -19.65 4.87 -0.40
C LEU A 107 -20.60 3.74 -0.01
N ASN A 108 -21.56 3.44 -0.88
CA ASN A 108 -22.33 2.21 -0.73
C ASN A 108 -21.43 0.99 -0.99
N GLU A 109 -21.87 -0.16 -0.51
CA GLU A 109 -21.11 -1.42 -0.56
C GLU A 109 -20.68 -1.81 -1.98
N PHE A 110 -21.58 -1.68 -2.96
CA PHE A 110 -21.28 -1.99 -4.35
C PHE A 110 -20.14 -1.12 -4.91
N LEU A 111 -20.21 0.20 -4.70
CA LEU A 111 -19.17 1.13 -5.16
C LEU A 111 -17.85 0.91 -4.43
N TYR A 112 -17.90 0.65 -3.12
CA TYR A 112 -16.71 0.39 -2.31
C TYR A 112 -15.96 -0.85 -2.82
N PHE A 113 -16.67 -1.95 -3.08
CA PHE A 113 -16.04 -3.17 -3.59
C PHE A 113 -15.60 -3.05 -5.05
N SER A 114 -16.35 -2.34 -5.89
CA SER A 114 -16.00 -2.10 -7.29
C SER A 114 -14.64 -1.41 -7.47
N ILE A 115 -14.21 -0.61 -6.50
CA ILE A 115 -12.90 0.07 -6.53
C ILE A 115 -11.82 -0.65 -5.72
N SER A 116 -12.14 -1.76 -5.03
CA SER A 116 -11.18 -2.39 -4.11
C SER A 116 -10.16 -3.26 -4.82
N MET A 117 -10.63 -4.30 -5.50
CA MET A 117 -9.79 -5.41 -5.89
C MET A 117 -10.06 -6.07 -7.24
N PRO A 118 -10.96 -5.59 -8.13
CA PRO A 118 -11.11 -6.22 -9.45
C PRO A 118 -9.78 -6.34 -10.22
N LEU A 119 -8.88 -5.35 -10.07
CA LEU A 119 -7.60 -5.33 -10.78
C LEU A 119 -6.42 -5.92 -9.97
N THR A 120 -6.61 -6.28 -8.71
CA THR A 120 -5.54 -6.82 -7.85
C THR A 120 -4.84 -8.04 -8.44
N PRO A 121 -5.56 -9.02 -9.06
CA PRO A 121 -4.92 -10.13 -9.74
C PRO A 121 -3.91 -9.74 -10.81
N TRP A 122 -4.27 -8.79 -11.66
CA TRP A 122 -3.43 -8.32 -12.75
C TRP A 122 -2.19 -7.61 -12.21
N PHE A 123 -2.35 -6.81 -11.16
CA PHE A 123 -1.23 -6.18 -10.48
C PHE A 123 -0.29 -7.17 -9.80
N MET A 124 -0.82 -8.25 -9.22
CA MET A 124 -0.01 -9.33 -8.68
C MET A 124 0.77 -10.07 -9.77
N VAL A 125 0.16 -10.35 -10.92
CA VAL A 125 0.86 -10.93 -12.09
C VAL A 125 2.01 -10.03 -12.54
N ILE A 126 1.76 -8.71 -12.66
CA ILE A 126 2.78 -7.73 -13.04
C ILE A 126 3.91 -7.67 -12.00
N PHE A 127 3.58 -7.66 -10.71
CA PHE A 127 4.58 -7.67 -9.65
C PHE A 127 5.42 -8.96 -9.66
N VAL A 128 4.78 -10.12 -9.76
CA VAL A 128 5.45 -11.43 -9.84
C VAL A 128 6.36 -11.48 -11.06
N LEU A 129 5.90 -11.01 -12.22
CA LEU A 129 6.73 -10.88 -13.43
C LEU A 129 7.96 -10.01 -13.17
N GLY A 130 7.76 -8.81 -12.63
CA GLY A 130 8.84 -7.87 -12.33
C GLY A 130 9.88 -8.44 -11.38
N ILE A 131 9.44 -9.01 -10.25
CA ILE A 131 10.36 -9.50 -9.22
C ILE A 131 11.07 -10.79 -9.66
N THR A 132 10.40 -11.68 -10.38
CA THR A 132 11.02 -12.91 -10.90
C THR A 132 12.04 -12.63 -11.99
N ASN A 133 11.84 -11.59 -12.82
CA ASN A 133 12.85 -11.09 -13.75
C ASN A 133 14.08 -10.54 -13.03
N LEU A 134 13.88 -9.73 -11.99
CA LEU A 134 14.97 -9.15 -11.21
C LEU A 134 15.79 -10.21 -10.46
N ILE A 135 15.12 -11.26 -9.97
CA ILE A 135 15.76 -12.43 -9.34
C ILE A 135 16.44 -13.34 -10.38
N GLN A 136 16.01 -13.28 -11.66
CA GLN A 136 16.42 -14.20 -12.72
C GLN A 136 16.10 -15.68 -12.41
N THR A 137 14.95 -15.94 -11.78
CA THR A 137 14.58 -17.31 -11.39
C THR A 137 14.16 -18.15 -12.60
N LYS A 138 14.77 -19.33 -12.75
CA LYS A 138 14.35 -20.35 -13.74
C LYS A 138 12.90 -20.83 -13.55
N HIS A 139 12.34 -20.66 -12.35
CA HIS A 139 11.00 -21.11 -11.99
C HIS A 139 9.89 -20.13 -12.43
N GLN A 140 10.23 -18.98 -13.02
CA GLN A 140 9.24 -18.00 -13.48
C GLN A 140 8.18 -18.61 -14.42
N LYS A 141 8.61 -19.53 -15.29
CA LYS A 141 7.72 -20.24 -16.24
C LYS A 141 6.63 -21.08 -15.56
N ILE A 142 6.81 -21.41 -14.28
CA ILE A 142 5.84 -22.15 -13.47
C ILE A 142 5.05 -21.19 -12.58
N ILE A 143 5.76 -20.26 -11.92
CA ILE A 143 5.17 -19.30 -10.97
C ILE A 143 4.15 -18.39 -11.67
N LEU A 144 4.49 -17.85 -12.84
CA LEU A 144 3.66 -16.85 -13.52
C LEU A 144 2.32 -17.44 -14.02
N PRO A 145 2.28 -18.60 -14.73
CA PRO A 145 1.01 -19.22 -15.09
C PRO A 145 0.16 -19.61 -13.88
N ALA A 146 0.77 -20.10 -12.79
CA ALA A 146 0.03 -20.40 -11.56
C ALA A 146 -0.68 -19.15 -11.00
N TYR A 147 -0.01 -18.00 -11.04
CA TYR A 147 -0.58 -16.72 -10.62
C TYR A 147 -1.67 -16.21 -11.55
N ILE A 148 -1.53 -16.41 -12.87
CA ILE A 148 -2.58 -16.07 -13.84
C ILE A 148 -3.83 -16.91 -13.58
N ILE A 149 -3.68 -18.22 -13.38
CA ILE A 149 -4.80 -19.13 -13.10
C ILE A 149 -5.48 -18.74 -11.77
N LEU A 150 -4.70 -18.56 -10.69
CA LEU A 150 -5.22 -18.13 -9.40
C LEU A 150 -5.95 -16.78 -9.50
N GLY A 151 -5.38 -15.85 -10.28
CA GLY A 151 -5.94 -14.53 -10.51
C GLY A 151 -7.29 -14.56 -11.25
N ILE A 152 -7.40 -15.36 -12.31
CA ILE A 152 -8.65 -15.54 -13.05
C ILE A 152 -9.72 -16.16 -12.15
N LEU A 153 -9.37 -17.19 -11.36
CA LEU A 153 -10.30 -17.80 -10.41
C LEU A 153 -10.79 -16.80 -9.35
N PHE A 154 -9.88 -15.97 -8.83
CA PHE A 154 -10.24 -14.89 -7.91
C PHE A 154 -11.15 -13.85 -8.56
N GLU A 155 -10.78 -13.34 -9.72
CA GLU A 155 -11.54 -12.30 -10.42
C GLU A 155 -12.95 -12.79 -10.79
N ALA A 156 -13.08 -14.02 -11.27
CA ALA A 156 -14.37 -14.64 -11.56
C ALA A 156 -15.26 -14.73 -10.31
N PHE A 157 -14.72 -15.23 -9.18
CA PHE A 157 -15.44 -15.25 -7.91
C PHE A 157 -15.83 -13.84 -7.43
N TYR A 158 -14.88 -12.90 -7.51
CA TYR A 158 -15.05 -11.54 -6.99
C TYR A 158 -16.14 -10.80 -7.77
N LEU A 159 -16.08 -10.83 -9.10
CA LEU A 159 -17.08 -10.21 -9.96
C LEU A 159 -18.45 -10.87 -9.81
N TYR A 160 -18.51 -12.21 -9.78
CA TYR A 160 -19.77 -12.92 -9.53
C TYR A 160 -20.40 -12.47 -8.20
N SER A 161 -19.60 -12.44 -7.13
CA SER A 161 -20.05 -12.02 -5.79
C SER A 161 -20.48 -10.55 -5.77
N LEU A 162 -19.75 -9.66 -6.44
CA LEU A 162 -20.07 -8.23 -6.51
C LEU A 162 -21.46 -7.97 -7.11
N PHE A 163 -21.87 -8.72 -8.13
CA PHE A 163 -23.16 -8.53 -8.80
C PHE A 163 -24.31 -9.34 -8.20
N THR A 164 -24.03 -10.38 -7.40
CA THR A 164 -25.06 -11.26 -6.83
C THR A 164 -25.28 -11.08 -5.34
N ASN A 165 -24.19 -11.03 -4.56
CA ASN A 165 -24.22 -10.81 -3.11
C ASN A 165 -22.84 -10.34 -2.61
N PRO A 166 -22.62 -9.01 -2.49
CA PRO A 166 -21.34 -8.44 -2.05
C PRO A 166 -20.86 -8.94 -0.67
N SER A 167 -21.76 -9.41 0.19
CA SER A 167 -21.42 -9.99 1.50
C SER A 167 -20.47 -11.20 1.41
N ASN A 168 -20.42 -11.87 0.25
CA ASN A 168 -19.48 -12.97 0.01
C ASN A 168 -18.02 -12.51 -0.12
N ILE A 169 -17.79 -11.22 -0.40
CA ILE A 169 -16.47 -10.59 -0.49
C ILE A 169 -16.01 -10.14 0.90
N GLY A 170 -16.92 -9.53 1.65
CA GLY A 170 -16.67 -8.97 2.97
C GLY A 170 -17.85 -8.14 3.46
N THR A 171 -17.69 -7.50 4.60
CA THR A 171 -18.72 -6.62 5.19
C THR A 171 -18.11 -5.27 5.53
N LEU A 172 -18.80 -4.18 5.16
CA LEU A 172 -18.44 -2.84 5.60
C LEU A 172 -18.69 -2.68 7.10
N GLU A 173 -17.63 -2.46 7.88
CA GLU A 173 -17.74 -2.24 9.33
C GLU A 173 -17.99 -0.78 9.68
N SER A 174 -17.64 0.12 8.76
CA SER A 174 -17.79 1.56 8.89
C SER A 174 -17.92 2.20 7.51
N GLN A 175 -18.02 3.52 7.44
CA GLN A 175 -18.10 4.21 6.14
C GLN A 175 -16.83 4.09 5.30
N ILE A 176 -15.71 3.69 5.90
CA ILE A 176 -14.38 3.74 5.26
C ILE A 176 -13.54 2.47 5.48
N ASP A 177 -14.12 1.44 6.09
CA ASP A 177 -13.39 0.23 6.45
C ASP A 177 -14.19 -1.03 6.18
N VAL A 178 -13.47 -2.10 5.87
CA VAL A 178 -14.05 -3.35 5.40
C VAL A 178 -13.36 -4.54 6.04
N ARG A 179 -14.17 -5.53 6.40
CA ARG A 179 -13.69 -6.84 6.80
C ARG A 179 -13.87 -7.82 5.67
N TYR A 180 -12.78 -8.19 5.00
CA TYR A 180 -12.81 -9.24 3.99
C TYR A 180 -12.98 -10.61 4.66
N THR A 181 -13.73 -11.50 4.01
CA THR A 181 -14.04 -12.83 4.53
C THR A 181 -13.86 -13.90 3.45
N GLY A 182 -14.01 -15.17 3.84
CA GLY A 182 -14.08 -16.30 2.92
C GLY A 182 -12.91 -16.36 1.93
N PHE A 183 -13.26 -16.51 0.65
CA PHE A 183 -12.27 -16.66 -0.42
C PHE A 183 -11.43 -15.40 -0.65
N THR A 184 -12.00 -14.22 -0.40
CA THR A 184 -11.26 -12.95 -0.55
C THR A 184 -10.13 -12.82 0.46
N MET A 185 -10.39 -13.19 1.72
CA MET A 185 -9.36 -13.21 2.76
C MET A 185 -8.25 -14.21 2.44
N ILE A 186 -8.60 -15.43 1.99
CA ILE A 186 -7.62 -16.46 1.62
C ILE A 186 -6.71 -15.95 0.50
N TYR A 187 -7.27 -15.33 -0.53
CA TYR A 187 -6.50 -14.78 -1.64
C TYR A 187 -5.54 -13.67 -1.19
N LEU A 188 -5.99 -12.76 -0.32
CA LEU A 188 -5.15 -11.71 0.26
C LEU A 188 -3.97 -12.29 1.06
N ILE A 189 -4.21 -13.34 1.86
CA ILE A 189 -3.15 -14.02 2.61
C ILE A 189 -2.12 -14.66 1.67
N ILE A 190 -2.57 -15.36 0.61
CA ILE A 190 -1.67 -15.96 -0.40
C ILE A 190 -0.77 -14.88 -1.03
N ASN A 191 -1.36 -13.73 -1.38
CA ASN A 191 -0.63 -12.59 -1.94
C ASN A 191 0.41 -12.03 -0.95
N LEU A 192 0.03 -11.84 0.32
CA LEU A 192 0.94 -11.36 1.37
C LEU A 192 2.15 -12.28 1.53
N PHE A 193 1.92 -13.60 1.63
CA PHE A 193 3.01 -14.57 1.73
C PHE A 193 3.90 -14.61 0.49
N THR A 194 3.32 -14.41 -0.70
CA THR A 194 4.11 -14.40 -1.93
C THR A 194 4.96 -13.15 -2.05
N ILE A 195 4.40 -11.98 -1.71
CA ILE A 195 5.17 -10.73 -1.67
C ILE A 195 6.32 -10.85 -0.67
N LEU A 196 6.06 -11.42 0.52
CA LEU A 196 7.10 -11.66 1.51
C LEU A 196 8.18 -12.60 0.98
N THR A 197 7.81 -13.79 0.50
CA THR A 197 8.79 -14.82 0.09
C THR A 197 9.65 -14.35 -1.09
N LEU A 198 9.04 -13.84 -2.16
CA LEU A 198 9.78 -13.31 -3.31
C LEU A 198 10.60 -12.08 -2.94
N GLY A 199 10.04 -11.20 -2.11
CA GLY A 199 10.70 -9.99 -1.63
C GLY A 199 11.94 -10.26 -0.79
N ILE A 200 11.85 -11.18 0.17
CA ILE A 200 13.00 -11.62 0.97
C ILE A 200 14.04 -12.29 0.09
N TYR A 201 13.64 -13.11 -0.88
CA TYR A 201 14.59 -13.75 -1.79
C TYR A 201 15.34 -12.72 -2.65
N PHE A 202 14.61 -11.76 -3.25
CA PHE A 202 15.21 -10.66 -4.00
C PHE A 202 16.16 -9.81 -3.14
N GLY A 203 15.76 -9.49 -1.92
CA GLY A 203 16.59 -8.77 -0.98
C GLY A 203 17.87 -9.53 -0.63
N LYS A 204 17.79 -10.84 -0.39
CA LYS A 204 18.95 -11.70 -0.12
C LYS A 204 19.93 -11.76 -1.29
N GLU A 205 19.45 -11.88 -2.53
CA GLU A 205 20.32 -11.82 -3.70
C GLU A 205 20.99 -10.45 -3.84
N SER A 206 20.26 -9.37 -3.55
CA SER A 206 20.82 -8.00 -3.53
C SER A 206 21.93 -7.83 -2.48
N LEU A 207 21.83 -8.51 -1.33
CA LEU A 207 22.87 -8.49 -0.29
C LEU A 207 24.17 -9.19 -0.73
N LYS A 208 24.13 -10.09 -1.72
CA LYS A 208 25.34 -10.75 -2.22
C LYS A 208 26.12 -9.89 -3.21
N ALA A 209 25.56 -8.77 -3.66
CA ALA A 209 26.22 -7.89 -4.62
C ALA A 209 27.48 -7.25 -4.02
N THR A 210 28.56 -7.21 -4.81
CA THR A 210 29.80 -6.51 -4.45
C THR A 210 29.63 -4.99 -4.44
N ASN A 211 28.68 -4.48 -5.23
CA ASN A 211 28.34 -3.06 -5.24
C ASN A 211 27.62 -2.68 -3.92
N PRO A 212 28.19 -1.77 -3.10
CA PRO A 212 27.62 -1.42 -1.80
C PRO A 212 26.24 -0.75 -1.91
N GLU A 213 25.93 -0.10 -3.04
CA GLU A 213 24.63 0.50 -3.31
C GLU A 213 23.53 -0.55 -3.42
N ILE A 214 23.80 -1.63 -4.16
CA ILE A 214 22.85 -2.73 -4.34
C ILE A 214 22.68 -3.50 -3.02
N ASN A 215 23.77 -3.72 -2.29
CA ASN A 215 23.71 -4.33 -0.96
C ASN A 215 22.82 -3.52 0.00
N LEU A 216 23.01 -2.20 0.08
CA LEU A 216 22.21 -1.35 0.95
C LEU A 216 20.73 -1.32 0.56
N LYS A 217 20.43 -1.26 -0.76
CA LYS A 217 19.07 -1.41 -1.28
C LYS A 217 18.43 -2.72 -0.84
N GLY A 218 19.17 -3.82 -0.90
CA GLY A 218 18.72 -5.14 -0.42
C GLY A 218 18.27 -5.13 1.05
N LYS A 219 19.01 -4.45 1.93
CA LYS A 219 18.65 -4.30 3.35
C LYS A 219 17.32 -3.57 3.51
N PHE A 220 17.16 -2.44 2.84
CA PHE A 220 15.91 -1.67 2.91
C PHE A 220 14.72 -2.45 2.35
N LEU A 221 14.91 -3.19 1.26
CA LEU A 221 13.85 -4.01 0.67
C LEU A 221 13.39 -5.12 1.61
N ILE A 222 14.31 -5.85 2.25
CA ILE A 222 13.96 -6.89 3.24
C ILE A 222 13.07 -6.32 4.35
N VAL A 223 13.47 -5.18 4.91
CA VAL A 223 12.69 -4.49 5.95
C VAL A 223 11.33 -4.06 5.39
N ALA A 224 11.30 -3.50 4.17
CA ALA A 224 10.06 -3.08 3.53
C ALA A 224 9.05 -4.22 3.36
N PHE A 225 9.51 -5.38 2.87
CA PHE A 225 8.66 -6.57 2.71
C PHE A 225 8.16 -7.12 4.04
N LEU A 226 8.99 -7.11 5.09
CA LEU A 226 8.57 -7.51 6.44
C LEU A 226 7.50 -6.58 7.00
N PHE A 227 7.70 -5.26 6.90
CA PHE A 227 6.72 -4.27 7.34
C PHE A 227 5.42 -4.39 6.55
N TYR A 228 5.50 -4.55 5.23
CA TYR A 228 4.31 -4.75 4.40
C TYR A 228 3.53 -6.00 4.80
N PHE A 229 4.22 -7.13 4.98
CA PHE A 229 3.61 -8.38 5.44
C PHE A 229 2.97 -8.24 6.82
N ILE A 230 3.70 -7.72 7.81
CA ILE A 230 3.18 -7.54 9.17
C ILE A 230 1.98 -6.60 9.16
N GLY A 231 2.10 -5.45 8.47
CA GLY A 231 1.03 -4.47 8.36
C GLY A 231 -0.23 -5.06 7.73
N GLY A 232 -0.11 -5.69 6.56
CA GLY A 232 -1.25 -6.30 5.87
C GLY A 232 -1.83 -7.52 6.59
N PHE A 233 -0.99 -8.33 7.24
CA PHE A 233 -1.44 -9.48 8.01
C PHE A 233 -2.22 -9.04 9.26
N LEU A 234 -1.72 -8.05 9.99
CA LEU A 234 -2.43 -7.48 11.13
C LEU A 234 -3.74 -6.83 10.69
N ASP A 235 -3.75 -6.14 9.54
CA ASP A 235 -4.93 -5.45 9.01
C ASP A 235 -6.05 -6.43 8.61
N SER A 236 -5.67 -7.60 8.09
CA SER A 236 -6.60 -8.63 7.65
C SER A 236 -7.03 -9.60 8.75
N SER A 237 -6.20 -9.80 9.78
CA SER A 237 -6.41 -10.87 10.76
C SER A 237 -6.91 -10.39 12.12
N LEU A 238 -6.68 -9.12 12.49
CA LEU A 238 -7.10 -8.61 13.78
C LEU A 238 -8.42 -7.85 13.67
N PRO A 239 -9.30 -7.94 14.69
CA PRO A 239 -10.39 -6.98 14.85
C PRO A 239 -9.79 -5.58 14.92
N LEU A 240 -10.16 -4.74 13.95
CA LEU A 240 -9.64 -3.40 13.83
C LEU A 240 -10.38 -2.48 14.81
N ASN A 241 -9.69 -2.12 15.89
CA ASN A 241 -10.08 -1.01 16.75
C ASN A 241 -9.14 0.18 16.46
N ILE A 242 -9.40 1.34 17.08
CA ILE A 242 -8.62 2.55 16.82
C ILE A 242 -7.10 2.34 16.97
N VAL A 243 -6.69 1.54 17.95
CA VAL A 243 -5.27 1.31 18.27
C VAL A 243 -4.65 0.36 17.26
N THR A 244 -5.29 -0.79 17.02
CA THR A 244 -4.75 -1.80 16.10
C THR A 244 -4.69 -1.26 14.67
N LEU A 245 -5.74 -0.58 14.21
CA LEU A 245 -5.82 0.03 12.88
C LEU A 245 -4.81 1.16 12.67
N SER A 246 -4.65 2.05 13.65
CA SER A 246 -3.62 3.09 13.57
C SER A 246 -2.23 2.48 13.49
N LEU A 247 -1.98 1.43 14.28
CA LEU A 247 -0.70 0.74 14.29
C LEU A 247 -0.42 0.02 12.96
N THR A 248 -1.40 -0.69 12.39
CA THR A 248 -1.23 -1.38 11.09
C THR A 248 -0.89 -0.38 9.99
N ARG A 249 -1.57 0.77 9.94
CA ARG A 249 -1.30 1.83 8.96
C ARG A 249 0.07 2.46 9.13
N ILE A 250 0.52 2.72 10.36
CA ILE A 250 1.88 3.22 10.62
C ILE A 250 2.93 2.22 10.10
N ILE A 251 2.73 0.93 10.35
CA ILE A 251 3.62 -0.12 9.87
C ILE A 251 3.65 -0.14 8.33
N LEU A 252 2.49 -0.04 7.66
CA LEU A 252 2.41 0.01 6.18
C LEU A 252 3.07 1.26 5.59
N ILE A 253 2.91 2.43 6.23
CA ILE A 253 3.57 3.68 5.83
C ILE A 253 5.09 3.55 5.95
N LEU A 254 5.58 2.99 7.06
CA LEU A 254 7.00 2.70 7.25
C LEU A 254 7.52 1.71 6.20
N GLY A 255 6.76 0.67 5.90
CA GLY A 255 7.06 -0.26 4.80
C GLY A 255 7.21 0.45 3.46
N SER A 256 6.29 1.35 3.12
CA SER A 256 6.34 2.14 1.88
C SER A 256 7.55 3.07 1.82
N PHE A 257 7.92 3.68 2.96
CA PHE A 257 9.14 4.46 3.08
C PHE A 257 10.39 3.61 2.85
N PHE A 258 10.47 2.41 3.43
CA PHE A 258 11.58 1.50 3.18
C PHE A 258 11.62 1.01 1.73
N PHE A 259 10.47 0.78 1.10
CA PHE A 259 10.38 0.45 -0.32
C PHE A 259 10.95 1.55 -1.21
N TYR A 260 10.61 2.82 -0.93
CA TYR A 260 11.18 3.97 -1.63
C TYR A 260 12.72 3.95 -1.56
N ASN A 261 13.26 3.74 -0.36
CA ASN A 261 14.72 3.71 -0.17
C ASN A 261 15.37 2.48 -0.81
N GLY A 262 14.67 1.34 -0.81
CA GLY A 262 15.12 0.09 -1.42
C GLY A 262 15.21 0.13 -2.94
N PHE A 263 14.26 0.77 -3.63
CA PHE A 263 14.30 0.85 -5.10
C PHE A 263 14.99 2.11 -5.62
N ILE A 264 14.83 3.26 -4.94
CA ILE A 264 15.31 4.54 -5.46
C ILE A 264 16.68 4.90 -4.88
N LEU A 265 16.92 4.60 -3.60
CA LEU A 265 18.05 4.99 -2.78
C LEU A 265 18.48 6.46 -2.98
N PRO A 266 17.86 7.40 -2.27
CA PRO A 266 18.22 8.82 -2.34
C PRO A 266 19.69 9.08 -2.01
N GLU A 267 20.31 10.07 -2.65
CA GLU A 267 21.72 10.44 -2.45
C GLU A 267 22.07 10.74 -0.98
N TRP A 268 21.16 11.35 -0.23
CA TRP A 268 21.40 11.63 1.20
C TRP A 268 21.50 10.36 2.05
N ILE A 269 20.79 9.29 1.69
CA ILE A 269 20.94 7.97 2.33
C ILE A 269 22.25 7.36 1.87
N LYS A 270 22.50 7.36 0.56
CA LYS A 270 23.74 6.83 -0.02
C LYS A 270 24.96 7.41 0.67
N ASN A 271 25.09 8.73 0.73
CA ASN A 271 26.22 9.43 1.36
C ASN A 271 26.32 9.21 2.88
N ARG A 272 25.23 8.84 3.55
CA ARG A 272 25.22 8.57 5.00
C ARG A 272 25.73 7.17 5.32
N PHE A 273 25.46 6.20 4.46
CA PHE A 273 25.73 4.77 4.72
C PHE A 273 26.89 4.21 3.90
N ILE A 274 27.17 4.80 2.74
CA ILE A 274 28.24 4.40 1.82
C ILE A 274 29.22 5.58 1.79
N LYS A 275 30.41 5.36 2.35
CA LYS A 275 31.53 6.30 2.28
C LYS A 275 32.41 5.95 1.10
#